data_AF-A0A258GFA1-F1
#
_entry.id   AF-A0A258GFA1-F1
#
_cell.length_a   1.000
_cell.length_b   1.000
_cell.length_c   1.000
_cell.angle_alpha   90.00
_cell.angle_beta   90.00
_cell.angle_gamma   90.00
#
_symmetry.space_group_name_H-M   'P 1'
#
loop_
_entity.id
_entity.type
_entity.pdbx_description
1 polymer ?
#
loop_
_entity_poly.entity_id
_entity_poly.type
_entity_poly.pdbx_seq_one_letter_code
_entity_poly.pdbx_strand_id
1 'polypeptide(L)' 'MRAVNIVALVLLVIGGLNWGLVGLFEYDLVAALFGDMSVLSRIVYVLVGLAALYELLHMLTARREVEPITEV' A
#
# COMPACT_ATOMS: atom_id res chain seq x y z
N MET A 1 -14.80 4.15 6.33
CA MET A 1 -15.25 2.88 5.71
C MET A 1 -14.34 1.75 6.18
N ARG A 2 -14.72 0.98 7.22
CA ARG A 2 -13.82 -0.02 7.85
C ARG A 2 -13.22 -1.04 6.87
N ALA A 3 -14.01 -1.51 5.90
CA ALA A 3 -13.56 -2.51 4.93
C ALA A 3 -12.46 -1.99 3.98
N VAL A 4 -12.54 -0.73 3.56
CA VAL A 4 -11.56 -0.12 2.64
C VAL A 4 -10.19 0.00 3.31
N ASN A 5 -10.14 0.39 4.59
CA ASN A 5 -8.89 0.49 5.34
C ASN A 5 -8.23 -0.89 5.51
N ILE A 6 -9.01 -1.94 5.78
CA ILE A 6 -8.48 -3.31 5.91
C ILE A 6 -7.90 -3.79 4.57
N VAL A 7 -8.62 -3.57 3.46
CA VAL A 7 -8.15 -3.96 2.12
C VAL A 7 -6.88 -3.19 1.75
N ALA A 8 -6.83 -1.88 2.01
CA ALA A 8 -5.65 -1.06 1.78
C ALA A 8 -4.44 -1.55 2.58
N LEU A 9 -4.64 -1.88 3.86
CA LEU A 9 -3.58 -2.36 4.75
C LEU A 9 -3.05 -3.75 4.33
N VAL A 10 -3.94 -4.65 3.93
CA VAL A 10 -3.56 -5.97 3.37
C VAL A 10 -2.75 -5.80 2.08
N LEU A 11 -3.20 -4.96 1.15
CA LEU A 11 -2.47 -4.67 -0.08
C LEU A 11 -1.10 -4.04 0.21
N LEU A 12 -1.02 -3.16 1.21
CA LEU A 12 0.24 -2.54 1.64
C LEU A 12 1.22 -3.58 2.19
N VAL A 13 0.74 -4.52 3.02
CA VAL A 13 1.56 -5.60 3.58
C VAL A 13 2.07 -6.52 2.47
N ILE A 14 1.20 -6.92 1.53
CA ILE A 14 1.58 -7.77 0.38
C ILE A 14 2.62 -7.04 -0.47
N GLY A 15 2.39 -5.76 -0.78
CA GLY A 15 3.31 -4.92 -1.52
C GLY A 15 4.67 -4.78 -0.83
N GLY A 16 4.66 -4.43 0.45
CA GLY A 16 5.87 -4.28 1.26
C GLY A 16 6.66 -5.59 1.38
N LEU A 17 5.98 -6.74 1.50
CA LEU A 17 6.64 -8.04 1.53
C LEU A 17 7.29 -8.37 0.18
N ASN A 18 6.61 -8.10 -0.95
CA ASN A 18 7.18 -8.29 -2.28
C ASN A 18 8.41 -7.41 -2.49
N TRP A 19 8.32 -6.12 -2.19
CA TRP A 19 9.45 -5.20 -2.31
C TRP A 19 10.59 -5.52 -1.34
N GLY A 20 10.29 -6.04 -0.14
CA GLY A 20 11.30 -6.55 0.78
C GLY A 20 12.05 -7.74 0.20
N LEU A 21 11.35 -8.70 -0.42
CA LEU A 21 11.96 -9.84 -1.10
C LEU A 21 12.80 -9.42 -2.31
N VAL A 22 12.31 -8.46 -3.11
CA VAL A 22 13.05 -7.89 -4.25
C VAL A 22 14.31 -7.16 -3.76
N GLY A 23 14.23 -6.38 -2.69
CA GLY A 23 15.38 -5.62 -2.18
C GLY A 23 16.44 -6.47 -1.46
N LEU A 24 16.04 -7.57 -0.79
CA LEU A 24 16.96 -8.44 -0.04
C LEU A 24 17.53 -9.57 -0.89
N PHE A 25 16.73 -10.14 -1.79
CA PHE A 25 17.03 -11.39 -2.49
C PHE A 25 16.89 -11.27 -4.02
N GLU A 26 16.60 -10.08 -4.56
CA GLU A 26 16.28 -9.86 -5.98
C GLU A 26 15.13 -10.75 -6.47
N TYR A 27 14.28 -11.20 -5.54
CA TYR A 27 13.21 -12.15 -5.82
C TYR A 27 11.85 -11.46 -5.83
N ASP A 28 11.22 -11.45 -7.00
CA ASP A 28 9.86 -10.92 -7.18
C ASP A 28 8.82 -12.04 -7.06
N LEU A 29 8.15 -12.08 -5.90
CA LEU A 29 7.10 -13.06 -5.60
C LEU A 29 5.87 -12.85 -6.49
N VAL A 30 5.52 -11.60 -6.82
CA VAL A 30 4.40 -11.30 -7.72
C VAL A 30 4.70 -11.82 -9.13
N ALA A 31 5.90 -11.57 -9.64
CA ALA A 31 6.34 -12.12 -10.93
C ALA A 31 6.43 -13.66 -10.90
N ALA A 32 6.86 -14.24 -9.78
CA ALA A 32 6.94 -15.70 -9.63
C ALA A 32 5.57 -16.38 -9.65
N LEU A 33 4.53 -15.74 -9.10
CA LEU A 33 3.18 -16.29 -9.05
C LEU A 33 2.36 -16.04 -10.32
N PHE A 34 2.51 -14.85 -10.92
CA PHE A 34 1.67 -14.40 -12.04
C PHE A 34 2.41 -14.32 -13.38
N GLY A 35 3.69 -14.68 -13.40
CA GLY A 35 4.56 -14.59 -14.56
C GLY A 35 5.26 -13.23 -14.66
N ASP A 36 6.52 -13.28 -15.06
CA ASP A 36 7.33 -12.07 -15.23
C ASP A 36 6.73 -11.14 -16.29
N MET A 37 6.61 -9.86 -15.93
CA MET A 37 6.07 -8.81 -16.77
C MET A 37 4.66 -9.06 -17.36
N SER A 38 3.89 -10.01 -16.79
CA SER A 38 2.54 -10.32 -17.26
C SER A 38 1.58 -9.14 -17.00
N VAL A 39 0.50 -9.07 -17.79
CA VAL A 39 -0.56 -8.05 -17.62
C VAL A 39 -1.12 -8.10 -16.19
N LEU A 40 -1.22 -9.30 -15.60
CA LEU A 40 -1.75 -9.51 -14.27
C LEU A 40 -0.80 -9.00 -13.18
N SER A 41 0.51 -9.28 -13.30
CA SER A 41 1.54 -8.75 -12.39
C SER A 41 1.53 -7.22 -12.37
N ARG A 42 1.39 -6.59 -13.55
CA ARG A 42 1.29 -5.12 -13.67
C ARG A 42 0.06 -4.56 -12.97
N ILE A 43 -1.09 -5.22 -13.09
CA ILE A 43 -2.31 -4.83 -12.36
C ILE A 43 -2.07 -4.89 -10.86
N VAL A 44 -1.44 -5.96 -10.35
CA VAL A 44 -1.11 -6.10 -8.93
C VAL A 44 -0.22 -4.96 -8.45
N TYR A 45 0.85 -4.62 -9.18
CA TYR A 45 1.72 -3.51 -8.80
C TYR A 45 1.00 -2.16 -8.79
N VAL A 46 0.10 -1.90 -9.76
CA VAL A 46 -0.70 -0.68 -9.80
C VAL A 46 -1.64 -0.62 -8.60
N LEU A 47 -2.32 -1.72 -8.24
CA LEU A 47 -3.21 -1.77 -7.08
C LEU A 47 -2.46 -1.56 -5.76
N VAL A 48 -1.27 -2.15 -5.61
CA VAL A 48 -0.38 -1.94 -4.46
C VAL A 48 0.03 -0.47 -4.37
N GLY A 49 0.45 0.15 -5.47
CA GLY A 49 0.84 1.56 -5.51
C GLY A 49 -0.31 2.51 -5.17
N LEU A 50 -1.52 2.24 -5.68
CA LEU A 50 -2.71 3.02 -5.37
C LEU A 50 -3.13 2.87 -3.90
N ALA A 51 -3.03 1.67 -3.32
CA ALA A 51 -3.29 1.43 -1.91
C ALA A 51 -2.31 2.22 -1.01
N ALA A 52 -1.02 2.24 -1.37
CA ALA A 52 -0.01 3.01 -0.67
C ALA A 52 -0.27 4.52 -0.73
N LEU A 53 -0.65 5.03 -1.91
CA LEU A 53 -1.00 6.43 -2.07
C LEU A 53 -2.26 6.81 -1.27
N TYR A 54 -3.28 5.94 -1.26
CA TYR A 54 -4.50 6.16 -0.48
C TYR A 54 -4.22 6.27 1.02
N GLU A 55 -3.46 5.33 1.59
CA GLU A 55 -3.07 5.38 3.00
C GLU A 55 -2.22 6.61 3.32
N LEU A 56 -1.29 6.97 2.44
CA LEU A 56 -0.48 8.18 2.62
C LEU A 56 -1.36 9.44 2.66
N LEU A 57 -2.30 9.58 1.72
CA LEU A 57 -3.23 10.72 1.67
C LEU A 57 -4.18 10.72 2.88
N HIS A 58 -4.66 9.55 3.30
CA HIS A 58 -5.50 9.41 4.49
C HIS A 58 -4.73 9.87 5.73
N MET A 59 -3.49 9.41 5.92
CA MET A 59 -2.64 9.82 7.05
C MET A 59 -2.34 11.32 7.04
N LEU A 60 -2.03 11.90 5.88
CA LEU A 60 -1.74 13.34 5.78
C LEU A 60 -2.97 14.20 6.06
N THR A 61 -4.16 13.76 5.64
CA THR A 61 -5.42 14.47 5.89
C THR A 61 -5.86 14.32 7.35
N ALA A 62 -5.70 13.14 7.94
CA ALA A 62 -6.05 12.86 9.34
C ALA A 62 -5.29 13.72 10.37
N ARG A 63 -4.09 14.23 10.03
CA ARG A 63 -3.31 15.12 10.91
C ARG A 63 -3.85 16.56 11.03
N ARG A 64 -4.92 16.91 10.32
CA ARG A 64 -5.49 18.27 10.32
C ARG A 64 -6.58 18.50 11.38
N GLU A 65 -7.02 17.46 12.09
CA GLU A 65 -8.04 17.54 13.15
C GLU A 65 -7.44 17.64 14.56
N VAL A 66 -6.16 18.02 14.70
CA VAL A 66 -5.63 18.40 16.01
C VAL A 66 -6.25 19.75 16.39
N GLU A 67 -7.22 19.67 17.30
CA GLU A 67 -8.02 20.72 17.92
C GLU A 67 -7.28 22.07 18.04
N PRO A 68 -7.91 23.20 17.65
CA PRO A 68 -7.41 24.51 18.04
C PRO A 68 -7.45 24.60 19.56
N ILE A 69 -6.30 24.92 20.15
CA ILE A 69 -6.15 25.35 21.54
C ILE A 69 -7.07 26.54 21.83
N THR A 70 -8.31 26.26 22.20
CA THR A 70 -9.21 27.19 22.87
C THR A 70 -9.85 26.49 24.06
N GLU A 71 -9.09 26.38 25.15
CA GLU A 71 -9.70 26.46 26.47
C GLU A 71 -8.76 27.23 27.40
N VAL A 72 -9.20 28.47 27.69
CA VAL A 72 -8.78 29.46 28.71
C VAL A 72 -7.51 30.27 28.47
#